data_AF-A0A1I2MFG6-F1
#
_entry.id   AF-A0A1I2MFG6-F1
#
_cell.length_a   1.000
_cell.length_b   1.000
_cell.length_c   1.000
_cell.angle_alpha   90.00
_cell.angle_beta   90.00
_cell.angle_gamma   90.00
#
_symmetry.space_group_name_H-M   'P 1'
#
loop_
_entity.id
_entity.type
_entity.pdbx_description
1 polymer ?
#
loop_
_entity_poly.entity_id
_entity_poly.type
_entity_poly.pdbx_seq_one_letter_code
_entity_poly.pdbx_strand_id
1 'polypeptide(L)'
;THFTGGSSLPGNFQTTLSSFAALGVDVALTEVDVTNSSTSQYAGLTQACMNVPRCIGITVWGVRDSDSWRSNESPLLFDSSGNKKAAYNSVLNVLNSAGPGPSSPPPSSGGPSPSVPSGDAKRILGAQSGRCVDVPGASQNNGTRVQLYDCNGQTNQQWTLTASNQLTVYGNRCLDAAGSGNGAAVQIYSCNGQTNQQWNVNSNGTITGVQSGRCLDVWGSANGQQIQIYDCNGQANQRFSLA
;
A
#
# COMPACT_ATOMS: atom_id res chain seq x y z
N THR A 1 20.06 4.22 -10.35
CA THR A 1 19.50 2.86 -10.36
C THR A 1 18.32 2.85 -11.29
N HIS A 2 18.46 2.17 -12.42
CA HIS A 2 17.42 2.10 -13.43
C HIS A 2 16.64 0.79 -13.31
N PHE A 3 15.31 0.89 -13.22
CA PHE A 3 14.42 -0.27 -13.14
C PHE A 3 13.58 -0.37 -14.43
N THR A 4 14.02 -1.25 -15.34
CA THR A 4 13.42 -1.45 -16.68
C THR A 4 12.10 -2.21 -16.66
N GLY A 5 11.24 -1.94 -17.64
CA GLY A 5 9.97 -2.61 -17.91
C GLY A 5 10.03 -4.14 -17.77
N GLY A 6 9.31 -4.65 -16.76
CA GLY A 6 9.14 -6.07 -16.50
C GLY A 6 9.97 -6.62 -15.33
N SER A 7 11.06 -5.98 -14.93
CA SER A 7 11.76 -6.35 -13.69
C SER A 7 11.14 -5.60 -12.51
N SER A 8 10.50 -6.34 -11.60
CA SER A 8 10.14 -5.82 -10.29
C SER A 8 11.39 -5.33 -9.55
N LEU A 9 11.22 -4.37 -8.64
CA LEU A 9 12.26 -4.09 -7.65
C LEU A 9 12.69 -5.43 -7.04
N PRO A 10 13.96 -5.85 -7.13
CA PRO A 10 14.38 -7.13 -6.59
C PRO A 10 13.98 -7.23 -5.12
N GLY A 11 13.40 -8.35 -4.69
CA GLY A 11 12.93 -8.52 -3.31
C GLY A 11 14.05 -8.39 -2.26
N ASN A 12 15.31 -8.49 -2.69
CA ASN A 12 16.52 -8.31 -1.89
C ASN A 12 17.17 -6.93 -2.03
N PHE A 13 16.51 -5.94 -2.65
CA PHE A 13 17.10 -4.61 -2.86
C PHE A 13 17.44 -3.91 -1.53
N GLN A 14 16.52 -3.93 -0.56
CA GLN A 14 16.80 -3.42 0.80
C GLN A 14 17.95 -4.20 1.46
N THR A 15 17.97 -5.54 1.33
CA THR A 15 19.06 -6.37 1.85
C THR A 15 20.40 -5.93 1.28
N THR A 16 20.47 -5.60 -0.01
CA THR A 16 21.67 -5.10 -0.66
C THR A 16 22.12 -3.78 -0.01
N LEU A 17 21.21 -2.81 0.16
CA LEU A 17 21.51 -1.54 0.85
C LEU A 17 22.02 -1.78 2.28
N SER A 18 21.35 -2.65 3.04
CA SER A 18 21.77 -3.02 4.39
C SER A 18 23.14 -3.71 4.42
N SER A 19 23.46 -4.56 3.45
CA SER A 19 24.76 -5.24 3.37
C SER A 19 25.90 -4.26 3.13
N PHE A 20 25.73 -3.25 2.26
CA PHE A 20 26.72 -2.19 2.10
C PHE A 20 26.82 -1.33 3.36
N ALA A 21 25.69 -0.93 3.96
CA ALA A 21 25.67 -0.17 5.20
C ALA A 21 26.40 -0.90 6.35
N ALA A 22 26.32 -2.23 6.41
CA ALA A 22 27.02 -3.05 7.40
C ALA A 22 28.55 -3.04 7.25
N LEU A 23 29.08 -2.63 6.09
CA LEU A 23 30.51 -2.38 5.90
C LEU A 23 30.98 -1.04 6.50
N GLY A 24 30.07 -0.27 7.10
CA GLY A 24 30.37 1.03 7.72
C GLY A 24 30.39 2.20 6.75
N VAL A 25 29.91 2.02 5.52
CA VAL A 25 29.75 3.08 4.50
C VAL A 25 28.30 3.56 4.43
N ASP A 26 28.11 4.80 4.01
CA ASP A 26 26.78 5.32 3.69
C ASP A 26 26.35 4.83 2.29
N VAL A 27 25.04 4.73 2.09
CA VAL A 27 24.44 4.31 0.82
C VAL A 27 23.49 5.39 0.31
N ALA A 28 23.36 5.50 -1.01
CA ALA A 28 22.44 6.45 -1.64
C ALA A 28 21.85 5.85 -2.92
N LEU A 29 20.62 6.23 -3.23
CA LEU A 29 20.00 5.92 -4.52
C LEU A 29 20.19 7.15 -5.42
N THR A 30 21.16 7.11 -6.32
CA THR A 30 21.67 8.33 -6.98
C THR A 30 20.99 8.70 -8.30
N GLU A 31 20.38 7.73 -8.98
CA GLU A 31 19.90 7.91 -10.36
C GLU A 31 18.60 7.14 -10.59
N VAL A 32 17.58 7.40 -9.76
CA VAL A 32 16.33 6.61 -9.77
C VAL A 32 15.43 7.00 -10.92
N ASP A 33 15.12 6.02 -11.76
CA ASP A 33 14.05 6.07 -12.74
C ASP A 33 13.42 4.66 -12.88
N VAL A 34 12.10 4.61 -13.03
CA VAL A 34 11.31 3.38 -13.00
C VAL A 34 10.39 3.36 -14.20
N THR A 35 10.56 2.42 -15.13
CA THR A 35 9.72 2.32 -16.33
C THR A 35 8.23 2.38 -15.98
N ASN A 36 7.48 3.16 -16.76
CA ASN A 36 6.06 3.48 -16.59
C ASN A 36 5.70 4.13 -15.25
N SER A 37 6.68 4.60 -14.48
CA SER A 37 6.49 5.22 -13.17
C SER A 37 5.61 4.36 -12.26
N SER A 38 5.99 3.09 -12.14
CA SER A 38 5.30 2.13 -11.29
C SER A 38 5.27 2.63 -9.84
N THR A 39 4.06 2.84 -9.31
CA THR A 39 3.82 3.31 -7.94
C THR A 39 4.43 2.36 -6.91
N SER A 40 4.30 1.06 -7.11
CA SER A 40 4.82 0.04 -6.19
C SER A 40 6.34 -0.01 -6.15
N GLN A 41 7.02 0.17 -7.30
CA GLN A 41 8.48 0.20 -7.35
C GLN A 41 9.02 1.50 -6.74
N TYR A 42 8.41 2.64 -7.04
CA TYR A 42 8.76 3.92 -6.41
C TYR A 42 8.51 3.92 -4.90
N ALA A 43 7.41 3.34 -4.42
CA ALA A 43 7.19 3.15 -2.99
C ALA A 43 8.23 2.22 -2.37
N GLY A 44 8.50 1.08 -3.02
CA GLY A 44 9.42 0.06 -2.53
C GLY A 44 10.87 0.56 -2.40
N LEU A 45 11.40 1.27 -3.41
CA LEU A 45 12.75 1.84 -3.32
C LEU A 45 12.84 2.95 -2.27
N THR A 46 11.76 3.73 -2.10
CA THR A 46 11.69 4.79 -1.09
C THR A 46 11.71 4.18 0.31
N GLN A 47 10.87 3.17 0.54
CA GLN A 47 10.82 2.44 1.79
C GLN A 47 12.14 1.72 2.09
N ALA A 48 12.78 1.12 1.08
CA ALA A 48 14.05 0.43 1.24
C ALA A 48 15.15 1.39 1.72
N CYS A 49 15.22 2.61 1.19
CA CYS A 49 16.13 3.63 1.69
C CYS A 49 15.77 4.06 3.11
N MET A 50 14.51 4.38 3.37
CA MET A 50 14.03 4.81 4.69
C MET A 50 14.28 3.77 5.80
N ASN A 51 14.28 2.48 5.46
CA ASN A 51 14.53 1.37 6.39
C ASN A 51 16.03 1.14 6.69
N VAL A 52 16.95 1.78 5.97
CA VAL A 52 18.40 1.65 6.16
C VAL A 52 18.92 2.95 6.77
N PRO A 53 19.32 2.97 8.06
CA PRO A 53 19.73 4.21 8.73
C PRO A 53 20.88 4.97 8.07
N ARG A 54 21.74 4.26 7.32
CA ARG A 54 22.85 4.82 6.54
C ARG A 54 22.48 5.17 5.09
N CYS A 55 21.20 5.06 4.72
CA CYS A 55 20.74 5.56 3.44
C CYS A 55 20.53 7.07 3.52
N ILE A 56 21.43 7.83 2.90
CA ILE A 56 21.47 9.29 3.06
C ILE A 56 20.51 10.03 2.12
N GLY A 57 19.93 9.34 1.14
CA GLY A 57 18.93 9.95 0.28
C GLY A 57 18.66 9.24 -1.04
N ILE A 58 17.73 9.84 -1.78
CA ILE A 58 17.23 9.37 -3.07
C ILE A 58 17.26 10.55 -4.03
N THR A 59 17.85 10.35 -5.20
CA THR A 59 17.86 11.29 -6.32
C THR A 59 17.20 10.62 -7.51
N VAL A 60 16.14 11.22 -8.04
CA VAL A 60 15.50 10.80 -9.31
C VAL A 60 16.28 11.37 -10.49
N TRP A 61 16.41 10.60 -11.56
CA TRP A 61 17.26 10.96 -12.70
C TRP A 61 16.52 11.82 -13.75
N GLY A 62 16.06 12.98 -13.29
CA GLY A 62 15.32 13.97 -14.07
C GLY A 62 14.10 14.51 -13.31
N VAL A 63 13.42 15.51 -13.91
CA VAL A 63 12.24 16.15 -13.31
C VAL A 63 10.95 15.62 -13.94
N ARG A 64 10.71 15.94 -15.21
CA ARG A 64 9.55 15.46 -15.98
C ARG A 64 9.96 14.33 -16.91
N ASP A 65 9.01 13.48 -17.30
CA ASP A 65 9.27 12.41 -18.28
C ASP A 65 9.94 12.92 -19.57
N SER A 66 9.62 14.14 -20.01
CA SER A 66 10.26 14.77 -21.18
C SER A 66 11.73 15.16 -20.97
N ASP A 67 12.19 15.30 -19.74
CA ASP A 67 13.58 15.60 -19.39
C ASP A 67 14.42 14.32 -19.20
N SER A 68 13.78 13.14 -19.17
CA SER A 68 14.46 11.86 -18.97
C SER A 68 15.28 11.46 -20.20
N TRP A 69 16.47 10.92 -19.96
CA TRP A 69 17.25 10.20 -20.98
C TRP A 69 16.53 8.97 -21.55
N ARG A 70 15.44 8.54 -20.89
CA ARG A 70 14.55 7.44 -21.30
C ARG A 70 13.09 7.90 -21.39
N SER A 71 12.86 9.06 -22.00
CA SER A 71 11.53 9.68 -22.08
C SER A 71 10.41 8.75 -22.60
N ASN A 72 10.73 7.84 -23.54
CA ASN A 72 9.79 6.87 -24.09
C ASN A 72 9.25 5.85 -23.08
N GLU A 73 9.89 5.72 -21.92
CA GLU A 73 9.48 4.81 -20.85
C GLU A 73 8.60 5.50 -19.80
N SER A 74 8.37 6.82 -19.90
CA SER A 74 7.68 7.63 -18.90
C SER A 74 8.12 7.33 -17.46
N PRO A 75 9.42 7.41 -17.12
CA PRO A 75 9.94 6.73 -15.96
C PRO A 75 10.02 7.58 -14.69
N LEU A 76 9.66 8.88 -14.76
CA LEU A 76 9.84 9.85 -13.68
C LEU A 76 8.53 10.14 -12.93
N LEU A 77 8.59 11.02 -11.94
CA LEU A 77 7.48 11.34 -11.03
C LEU A 77 6.51 12.41 -11.56
N PHE A 78 6.90 13.16 -12.60
CA PHE A 78 6.07 14.16 -13.26
C PHE A 78 5.90 13.82 -14.74
N ASP A 79 4.71 14.07 -15.27
CA ASP A 79 4.46 13.92 -16.71
C ASP A 79 5.16 15.04 -17.50
N SER A 80 5.16 14.94 -18.83
CA SER A 80 5.80 15.93 -19.72
C SER A 80 5.24 17.35 -19.58
N SER A 81 4.02 17.50 -19.07
CA SER A 81 3.36 18.77 -18.82
C SER A 81 3.67 19.34 -17.43
N GLY A 82 4.40 18.59 -16.59
CA GLY A 82 4.75 18.97 -15.23
C GLY A 82 3.70 18.60 -14.18
N ASN A 83 2.66 17.82 -14.52
CA ASN A 83 1.71 17.33 -13.53
C ASN A 83 2.32 16.18 -12.73
N LYS A 84 1.97 16.09 -11.45
CA LYS A 84 2.36 14.99 -10.57
C LYS A 84 1.72 13.69 -11.06
N LYS A 85 2.51 12.63 -11.23
CA LYS A 85 2.02 11.28 -11.53
C LYS A 85 1.62 10.55 -10.25
N ALA A 86 0.90 9.44 -10.38
CA ALA A 86 0.50 8.64 -9.22
C ALA A 86 1.69 8.22 -8.34
N ALA A 87 2.84 7.89 -8.94
CA ALA A 87 4.05 7.54 -8.22
C ALA A 87 4.60 8.68 -7.36
N TYR A 88 4.41 9.95 -7.74
CA TYR A 88 4.80 11.09 -6.90
C TYR A 88 4.11 11.00 -5.54
N ASN A 89 2.79 10.81 -5.55
CA ASN A 89 2.02 10.72 -4.30
C ASN A 89 2.39 9.45 -3.52
N SER A 90 2.72 8.36 -4.21
CA SER A 90 3.23 7.14 -3.59
C SER A 90 4.54 7.37 -2.82
N VAL A 91 5.51 8.06 -3.43
CA VAL A 91 6.78 8.43 -2.77
C VAL A 91 6.51 9.37 -1.58
N LEU A 92 5.70 10.41 -1.79
CA LEU A 92 5.37 11.38 -0.76
C LEU A 92 4.71 10.72 0.46
N ASN A 93 3.81 9.76 0.25
CA ASN A 93 3.15 9.03 1.34
C ASN A 93 4.14 8.19 2.15
N VAL A 94 5.11 7.55 1.50
CA VAL A 94 6.17 6.78 2.20
C VAL A 94 7.10 7.71 2.98
N LEU A 95 7.48 8.86 2.40
CA LEU A 95 8.31 9.83 3.11
C LEU A 95 7.60 10.41 4.34
N ASN A 96 6.30 10.68 4.24
CA ASN A 96 5.49 11.24 5.34
C ASN A 96 5.07 10.20 6.39
N SER A 97 5.17 8.90 6.11
CA SER A 97 4.86 7.86 7.09
C SER A 97 5.97 7.66 8.13
N ALA A 98 7.18 8.19 7.86
CA ALA A 98 8.22 8.32 8.86
C ALA A 98 7.87 9.48 9.81
N GLY A 99 7.38 9.16 11.01
CA GLY A 99 7.24 10.14 12.08
C GLY A 99 8.58 10.79 12.47
N PRO A 100 8.59 11.83 13.33
CA PRO A 100 9.82 12.43 13.83
C PRO A 100 10.64 11.33 14.55
N GLY A 101 11.71 10.88 13.91
CA GLY A 101 12.50 9.74 14.38
C GLY A 101 13.19 10.05 15.72
N PRO A 102 13.17 9.13 16.70
CA PRO A 102 14.13 9.18 17.78
C PRO A 102 15.49 8.68 17.26
N SER A 103 16.49 9.55 17.32
CA SER A 103 17.89 9.19 17.17
C SER A 103 18.33 8.38 18.40
N SER A 104 18.62 7.08 18.21
CA SER A 104 19.33 6.27 19.21
C SER A 104 20.28 5.27 18.55
N PRO A 105 21.44 4.95 19.17
CA PRO A 105 22.54 4.17 18.57
C PRO A 105 22.25 2.66 18.57
N PRO A 106 23.04 1.85 17.84
CA PRO A 106 22.74 0.44 17.60
C PRO A 106 23.14 -0.46 18.78
N PRO A 107 22.37 -1.53 19.08
CA PRO A 107 22.89 -2.70 19.76
C PRO A 107 23.06 -3.90 18.82
N SER A 108 23.96 -4.79 19.25
CA SER A 108 24.62 -5.89 18.56
C SER A 108 23.76 -7.10 18.20
N SER A 109 24.10 -7.69 17.05
CA SER A 109 24.01 -9.10 16.61
C SER A 109 23.21 -10.11 17.44
N GLY A 110 22.10 -10.58 16.86
CA GLY A 110 21.47 -11.87 17.16
C GLY A 110 20.44 -12.21 16.07
N GLY A 111 20.73 -13.21 15.23
CA GLY A 111 19.76 -13.76 14.27
C GLY A 111 18.69 -14.59 14.98
N PRO A 112 17.47 -14.71 14.43
CA PRO A 112 17.21 -15.78 13.47
C PRO A 112 16.27 -15.44 12.29
N SER A 113 16.37 -16.26 11.23
CA SER A 113 15.41 -16.68 10.17
C SER A 113 14.27 -15.74 9.67
N PRO A 114 14.03 -15.63 8.34
CA PRO A 114 13.14 -14.61 7.79
C PRO A 114 11.66 -14.99 7.87
N SER A 115 10.92 -14.34 8.76
CA SER A 115 9.49 -14.07 8.55
C SER A 115 9.35 -12.85 7.65
N VAL A 116 8.50 -12.96 6.62
CA VAL A 116 8.05 -11.84 5.79
C VAL A 116 7.59 -10.71 6.72
N PRO A 117 7.97 -9.43 6.52
CA PRO A 117 7.44 -8.34 7.33
C PRO A 117 5.95 -8.19 7.00
N SER A 118 5.12 -8.87 7.77
CA SER A 118 3.71 -8.54 7.88
C SER A 118 3.66 -7.15 8.49
N GLY A 119 3.10 -6.18 7.77
CA GLY A 119 2.59 -5.00 8.46
C GLY A 119 1.68 -5.48 9.59
N ASP A 120 1.71 -4.80 10.74
CA ASP A 120 0.88 -5.15 11.87
C ASP A 120 -0.57 -5.31 11.42
N ALA A 121 -1.16 -6.47 11.69
CA ALA A 121 -2.54 -6.72 11.33
C ALA A 121 -3.45 -5.80 12.15
N LYS A 122 -4.33 -5.07 11.47
CA LYS A 122 -5.24 -4.08 12.07
C LYS A 122 -6.68 -4.43 11.71
N ARG A 123 -7.63 -3.90 12.47
CA ARG A 123 -9.05 -3.92 12.12
C ARG A 123 -9.35 -2.73 11.21
N ILE A 124 -10.30 -2.89 10.30
CA ILE A 124 -10.86 -1.77 9.54
C ILE A 124 -12.18 -1.40 10.23
N LEU A 125 -12.19 -0.32 11.01
CA LEU A 125 -13.33 0.13 11.81
C LEU A 125 -14.18 1.13 11.03
N GLY A 126 -15.46 0.84 10.80
CA GLY A 126 -16.41 1.78 10.19
C GLY A 126 -16.85 2.87 11.16
N ALA A 127 -16.68 4.14 10.79
CA ALA A 127 -16.95 5.27 11.67
C ALA A 127 -18.44 5.43 12.02
N GLN A 128 -19.33 5.08 11.09
CA GLN A 128 -20.78 5.15 11.32
C GLN A 128 -21.28 4.13 12.37
N SER A 129 -20.67 2.95 12.42
CA SER A 129 -21.19 1.80 13.17
C SER A 129 -20.34 1.41 14.37
N GLY A 130 -19.05 1.78 14.39
CA GLY A 130 -18.08 1.22 15.33
C GLY A 130 -17.82 -0.27 15.12
N ARG A 131 -18.21 -0.81 13.96
CA ARG A 131 -18.05 -2.23 13.58
C ARG A 131 -16.89 -2.43 12.63
N CYS A 132 -16.39 -3.66 12.59
CA CYS A 132 -15.23 -4.03 11.80
C CYS A 132 -15.65 -4.59 10.43
N VAL A 133 -14.84 -4.33 9.40
CA VAL A 133 -14.90 -5.08 8.14
C VAL A 133 -14.52 -6.53 8.44
N ASP A 134 -15.44 -7.43 8.15
CA ASP A 134 -15.45 -8.82 8.59
C ASP A 134 -15.69 -9.73 7.38
N VAL A 135 -14.97 -10.86 7.35
CA VAL A 135 -15.29 -11.95 6.42
C VAL A 135 -16.33 -12.88 7.07
N PRO A 136 -17.56 -12.96 6.53
CA PRO A 136 -18.64 -13.73 7.14
C PRO A 136 -18.27 -15.18 7.41
N GLY A 137 -18.51 -15.63 8.65
CA GLY A 137 -18.26 -17.01 9.08
C GLY A 137 -16.79 -17.44 8.97
N ALA A 138 -15.86 -16.47 8.93
CA ALA A 138 -14.43 -16.71 8.67
C ALA A 138 -14.16 -17.52 7.39
N SER A 139 -15.04 -17.39 6.39
CA SER A 139 -14.90 -18.07 5.11
C SER A 139 -13.60 -17.70 4.41
N GLN A 140 -12.96 -18.68 3.77
CA GLN A 140 -11.82 -18.46 2.90
C GLN A 140 -12.17 -18.77 1.44
N ASN A 141 -13.45 -18.71 1.06
CA ASN A 141 -13.83 -18.92 -0.34
C ASN A 141 -13.64 -17.62 -1.14
N ASN A 142 -13.16 -17.74 -2.38
CA ASN A 142 -13.13 -16.61 -3.29
C ASN A 142 -14.56 -16.15 -3.56
N GLY A 143 -14.76 -14.83 -3.59
CA GLY A 143 -16.07 -14.25 -3.84
C GLY A 143 -16.93 -14.05 -2.58
N THR A 144 -16.44 -14.43 -1.39
CA THR A 144 -17.15 -14.11 -0.14
C THR A 144 -17.17 -12.60 0.04
N ARG A 145 -18.36 -11.99 -0.09
CA ARG A 145 -18.58 -10.57 0.14
C ARG A 145 -18.35 -10.23 1.61
N VAL A 146 -17.57 -9.19 1.89
CA VAL A 146 -17.30 -8.75 3.26
C VAL A 146 -18.48 -7.97 3.83
N GLN A 147 -18.57 -7.92 5.16
CA GLN A 147 -19.66 -7.29 5.89
C GLN A 147 -19.15 -6.39 7.01
N LEU A 148 -20.03 -5.61 7.62
CA LEU A 148 -19.82 -5.11 8.96
C LEU A 148 -20.21 -6.16 9.99
N TYR A 149 -19.36 -6.34 10.99
CA TYR A 149 -19.66 -7.15 12.17
C TYR A 149 -19.03 -6.56 13.43
N ASP A 150 -19.60 -6.86 14.60
CA ASP A 150 -19.03 -6.43 15.88
C ASP A 150 -17.56 -6.86 15.97
N CYS A 151 -16.71 -5.92 16.41
CA CYS A 151 -15.28 -6.15 16.48
C CYS A 151 -14.96 -7.18 17.58
N ASN A 152 -14.34 -8.31 17.20
CA ASN A 152 -14.14 -9.45 18.11
C ASN A 152 -12.70 -9.99 18.15
N GLY A 153 -11.77 -9.38 17.39
CA GLY A 153 -10.35 -9.74 17.38
C GLY A 153 -9.98 -11.01 16.62
N GLN A 154 -10.95 -11.68 16.00
CA GLN A 154 -10.71 -12.89 15.21
C GLN A 154 -9.96 -12.58 13.91
N THR A 155 -9.30 -13.61 13.36
CA THR A 155 -8.44 -13.48 12.17
C THR A 155 -9.20 -13.01 10.93
N ASN A 156 -10.51 -13.22 10.86
CA ASN A 156 -11.39 -12.75 9.79
C ASN A 156 -11.70 -11.24 9.82
N GLN A 157 -11.20 -10.53 10.84
CA GLN A 157 -11.24 -9.08 10.97
C GLN A 157 -9.83 -8.45 11.02
N GLN A 158 -8.80 -9.26 10.81
CA GLN A 158 -7.40 -8.84 10.84
C GLN A 158 -6.91 -8.58 9.41
N TRP A 159 -6.79 -7.30 9.09
CA TRP A 159 -6.39 -6.79 7.79
C TRP A 159 -4.99 -6.18 7.86
N THR A 160 -4.12 -6.62 6.97
CA THR A 160 -2.78 -6.03 6.81
C THR A 160 -2.77 -5.19 5.54
N LEU A 161 -2.52 -3.89 5.68
CA LEU A 161 -2.21 -3.05 4.53
C LEU A 161 -0.78 -3.32 4.09
N THR A 162 -0.61 -3.87 2.89
CA THR A 162 0.69 -4.16 2.31
C THR A 162 1.29 -2.94 1.62
N ALA A 163 2.60 -2.98 1.35
CA ALA A 163 3.27 -1.97 0.53
C ALA A 163 2.74 -1.89 -0.92
N SER A 164 2.05 -2.92 -1.40
CA SER A 164 1.36 -2.94 -2.70
C SER A 164 -0.05 -2.36 -2.65
N ASN A 165 -0.42 -1.66 -1.57
CA ASN A 165 -1.77 -1.15 -1.30
C ASN A 165 -2.85 -2.23 -1.25
N GLN A 166 -2.51 -3.49 -0.99
CA GLN A 166 -3.50 -4.53 -0.79
C GLN A 166 -3.89 -4.58 0.68
N LEU A 167 -5.18 -4.73 0.97
CA LEU A 167 -5.67 -5.06 2.30
C LEU A 167 -5.82 -6.57 2.37
N THR A 168 -4.86 -7.25 3.00
CA THR A 168 -4.83 -8.71 3.06
C THR A 168 -5.46 -9.24 4.34
N VAL A 169 -6.14 -10.38 4.24
CA VAL A 169 -6.69 -11.15 5.36
C VAL A 169 -6.22 -12.60 5.21
N TYR A 170 -5.98 -13.29 6.33
CA TYR A 170 -5.41 -14.65 6.37
C TYR A 170 -4.04 -14.80 5.67
N GLY A 171 -3.36 -13.69 5.36
CA GLY A 171 -2.05 -13.67 4.70
C GLY A 171 -2.07 -13.86 3.17
N ASN A 172 -3.12 -14.47 2.59
CA ASN A 172 -3.18 -14.76 1.14
C ASN A 172 -4.49 -14.37 0.44
N ARG A 173 -5.45 -13.76 1.17
CA ARG A 173 -6.66 -13.19 0.59
C ARG A 173 -6.58 -11.68 0.62
N CYS A 174 -7.15 -11.06 -0.39
CA CYS A 174 -7.13 -9.63 -0.59
C CYS A 174 -8.56 -9.10 -0.62
N LEU A 175 -8.77 -7.92 -0.03
CA LEU A 175 -9.97 -7.13 -0.25
C LEU A 175 -10.04 -6.77 -1.73
N ASP A 176 -11.13 -7.17 -2.38
CA ASP A 176 -11.25 -7.22 -3.83
C ASP A 176 -12.57 -6.56 -4.24
N ALA A 177 -12.52 -5.61 -5.19
CA ALA A 177 -13.72 -5.08 -5.82
C ALA A 177 -14.09 -5.98 -7.02
N ALA A 178 -15.27 -6.60 -6.98
CA ALA A 178 -15.76 -7.51 -8.03
C ALA A 178 -16.20 -6.79 -9.32
N GLY A 179 -16.12 -5.46 -9.35
CA GLY A 179 -16.46 -4.59 -10.46
C GLY A 179 -16.04 -3.16 -10.15
N SER A 180 -16.13 -2.27 -11.14
CA SER A 180 -15.66 -0.87 -11.01
C SER A 180 -16.77 0.15 -10.81
N GLY A 181 -18.05 -0.21 -11.01
CA GLY A 181 -19.20 0.67 -10.89
C GLY A 181 -19.78 0.76 -9.48
N ASN A 182 -20.68 1.73 -9.27
CA ASN A 182 -21.43 1.89 -8.02
C ASN A 182 -22.20 0.61 -7.67
N GLY A 183 -22.11 0.20 -6.40
CA GLY A 183 -22.75 -1.00 -5.89
C GLY A 183 -22.01 -2.29 -6.16
N ALA A 184 -20.86 -2.25 -6.84
CA ALA A 184 -20.03 -3.44 -7.01
C ALA A 184 -19.60 -3.99 -5.64
N ALA A 185 -19.68 -5.31 -5.51
CA ALA A 185 -19.38 -6.00 -4.25
C ALA A 185 -17.90 -5.84 -3.89
N VAL A 186 -17.64 -5.64 -2.59
CA VAL A 186 -16.31 -5.83 -2.01
C VAL A 186 -16.26 -7.19 -1.35
N GLN A 187 -15.32 -8.01 -1.76
CA GLN A 187 -15.21 -9.42 -1.39
C GLN A 187 -13.78 -9.76 -0.99
N ILE A 188 -13.56 -10.99 -0.54
CA ILE A 188 -12.22 -11.57 -0.54
C ILE A 188 -11.97 -12.37 -1.82
N TYR A 189 -10.77 -12.21 -2.36
CA TYR A 189 -10.28 -13.04 -3.46
C TYR A 189 -8.81 -13.39 -3.24
N SER A 190 -8.31 -14.43 -3.91
CA SER A 190 -6.89 -14.76 -3.92
C SER A 190 -6.10 -13.53 -4.35
N CYS A 191 -5.07 -13.17 -3.58
CA CYS A 191 -4.23 -12.04 -3.91
C CYS A 191 -3.53 -12.29 -5.27
N ASN A 192 -3.78 -11.41 -6.24
CA ASN A 192 -3.27 -11.52 -7.61
C ASN A 192 -2.55 -10.26 -8.10
N GLY A 193 -2.50 -9.21 -7.26
CA GLY A 193 -1.79 -7.96 -7.54
C GLY A 193 -2.52 -6.99 -8.48
N GLN A 194 -3.71 -7.34 -8.97
CA GLN A 194 -4.50 -6.48 -9.85
C GLN A 194 -5.01 -5.23 -9.12
N THR A 195 -5.28 -4.17 -9.89
CA THR A 195 -5.65 -2.85 -9.34
C THR A 195 -7.00 -2.83 -8.63
N ASN A 196 -7.88 -3.80 -8.90
CA ASN A 196 -9.15 -3.98 -8.17
C ASN A 196 -8.95 -4.54 -6.75
N GLN A 197 -7.75 -4.98 -6.40
CA GLN A 197 -7.35 -5.40 -5.05
C GLN A 197 -6.47 -4.38 -4.33
N GLN A 198 -6.25 -3.22 -4.94
CA GLN A 198 -5.43 -2.16 -4.38
C GLN A 198 -6.30 -1.01 -3.89
N TRP A 199 -5.97 -0.46 -2.73
CA TRP A 199 -6.78 0.50 -2.00
C TRP A 199 -5.90 1.62 -1.43
N ASN A 200 -6.28 2.88 -1.70
CA ASN A 200 -5.68 4.02 -1.01
C ASN A 200 -6.43 4.24 0.30
N VAL A 201 -5.74 4.05 1.43
CA VAL A 201 -6.24 4.40 2.76
C VAL A 201 -5.90 5.87 3.02
N ASN A 202 -6.91 6.73 2.98
CA ASN A 202 -6.73 8.18 2.99
C ASN A 202 -6.81 8.75 4.42
N SER A 203 -6.11 9.85 4.67
CA SER A 203 -6.13 10.57 5.97
C SER A 203 -7.52 11.11 6.33
N ASN A 204 -8.34 11.38 5.32
CA ASN A 204 -9.75 11.69 5.48
C ASN A 204 -10.58 10.41 5.72
N GLY A 205 -10.05 9.34 6.29
CA GLY A 205 -10.80 8.12 6.61
C GLY A 205 -11.50 7.40 5.45
N THR A 206 -11.41 7.85 4.20
CA THR A 206 -11.95 7.07 3.08
C THR A 206 -10.95 5.99 2.69
N ILE A 207 -11.46 4.85 2.23
CA ILE A 207 -10.65 3.81 1.59
C ILE A 207 -11.11 3.76 0.14
N THR A 208 -10.25 4.13 -0.80
CA THR A 208 -10.62 4.23 -2.23
C THR A 208 -9.98 3.13 -3.06
N GLY A 209 -10.74 2.49 -3.95
CA GLY A 209 -10.19 1.50 -4.87
C GLY A 209 -9.29 2.18 -5.91
N VAL A 210 -8.08 1.65 -6.13
CA VAL A 210 -7.13 2.20 -7.10
C VAL A 210 -7.68 2.10 -8.54
N GLN A 211 -8.35 0.99 -8.88
CA GLN A 211 -8.95 0.82 -10.21
C GLN A 211 -10.16 1.74 -10.44
N SER A 212 -11.06 1.84 -9.45
CA SER A 212 -12.37 2.47 -9.63
C SER A 212 -12.41 3.94 -9.25
N GLY A 213 -11.48 4.40 -8.40
CA GLY A 213 -11.53 5.71 -7.76
C GLY A 213 -12.68 5.87 -6.75
N ARG A 214 -13.44 4.80 -6.49
CA ARG A 214 -14.63 4.81 -5.62
C ARG A 214 -14.28 4.45 -4.19
N CYS A 215 -15.09 4.93 -3.26
CA CYS A 215 -14.93 4.69 -1.84
C CYS A 215 -15.54 3.35 -1.43
N LEU A 216 -14.90 2.67 -0.47
CA LEU A 216 -15.52 1.63 0.31
C LEU A 216 -16.75 2.22 1.00
N ASP A 217 -17.88 1.53 0.90
CA ASP A 217 -19.20 2.05 1.27
C ASP A 217 -20.06 0.92 1.86
N VAL A 218 -20.93 1.28 2.80
CA VAL A 218 -21.94 0.38 3.36
C VAL A 218 -23.25 1.13 3.55
N TRP A 219 -24.40 0.53 3.22
CA TRP A 219 -25.70 1.21 3.31
C TRP A 219 -26.25 1.30 4.74
N GLY A 220 -26.02 0.27 5.55
CA GLY A 220 -26.52 0.17 6.91
C GLY A 220 -25.41 0.01 7.94
N SER A 221 -25.76 0.14 9.21
CA SER A 221 -24.79 0.07 10.32
C SER A 221 -24.85 -1.23 11.14
N ALA A 222 -25.82 -2.11 10.88
CA ALA A 222 -26.03 -3.36 11.62
C ALA A 222 -25.02 -4.46 11.26
N ASN A 223 -24.92 -5.50 12.10
CA ASN A 223 -24.21 -6.73 11.75
C ASN A 223 -24.80 -7.35 10.47
N GLY A 224 -23.93 -7.85 9.58
CA GLY A 224 -24.33 -8.48 8.33
C GLY A 224 -24.50 -7.52 7.15
N GLN A 225 -24.35 -6.20 7.37
CA GLN A 225 -24.45 -5.23 6.29
C GLN A 225 -23.25 -5.38 5.35
N GLN A 226 -23.54 -5.71 4.09
CA GLN A 226 -22.51 -6.01 3.11
C GLN A 226 -21.85 -4.75 2.56
N ILE A 227 -20.53 -4.82 2.33
CA ILE A 227 -19.75 -3.70 1.82
C ILE A 227 -19.75 -3.69 0.29
N GLN A 228 -19.70 -2.50 -0.27
CA GLN A 228 -19.62 -2.22 -1.70
C GLN A 228 -18.59 -1.13 -1.98
N ILE A 229 -18.38 -0.81 -3.26
CA ILE A 229 -17.83 0.47 -3.66
C ILE A 229 -18.93 1.41 -4.16
N TYR A 230 -18.79 2.70 -3.87
CA TYR A 230 -19.68 3.74 -4.37
C TYR A 230 -18.90 5.05 -4.58
N ASP A 231 -19.43 5.96 -5.39
CA ASP A 231 -18.86 7.30 -5.53
C ASP A 231 -18.68 7.96 -4.16
N CYS A 232 -17.51 8.58 -3.99
CA CYS A 232 -17.14 9.20 -2.72
C CYS A 232 -18.03 10.42 -2.44
N ASN A 233 -18.75 10.41 -1.32
CA ASN A 233 -19.75 11.43 -0.98
C ASN A 233 -19.51 12.11 0.38
N GLY A 234 -18.45 11.72 1.10
CA GLY A 234 -18.05 12.33 2.37
C GLY A 234 -18.91 11.93 3.58
N GLN A 235 -19.88 11.03 3.41
CA GLN A 235 -20.75 10.57 4.49
C GLN A 235 -20.04 9.56 5.40
N ALA A 236 -20.52 9.42 6.64
CA ALA A 236 -19.90 8.58 7.67
C ALA A 236 -19.84 7.09 7.31
N ASN A 237 -20.72 6.62 6.45
CA ASN A 237 -20.78 5.24 5.97
C ASN A 237 -19.67 4.91 4.94
N GLN A 238 -18.88 5.90 4.52
CA GLN A 238 -17.67 5.76 3.69
C GLN A 238 -16.38 6.07 4.47
N ARG A 239 -16.47 6.15 5.80
CA ARG A 239 -15.36 6.51 6.68
C ARG A 239 -14.94 5.30 7.49
N PHE A 240 -13.67 4.96 7.42
CA PHE A 240 -13.04 3.82 8.03
C PHE A 240 -11.68 4.21 8.63
N SER A 241 -11.23 3.49 9.65
CA SER A 241 -9.90 3.64 10.22
C SER A 241 -9.24 2.29 10.46
N LEU A 242 -7.92 2.20 10.23
CA LEU A 242 -7.12 1.05 10.64
C LEU A 242 -6.77 1.15 12.13
N ALA A 243 -7.26 0.22 12.96
CA ALA A 243 -7.21 0.28 14.43
C ALA A 243 -7.07 -1.09 15.13
#